data_AF-A0AAD9NK84-F1
#
_entry.id   AF-A0AAD9NK84-F1
#
_cell.length_a   1.000
_cell.length_b   1.000
_cell.length_c   1.000
_cell.angle_alpha   90.00
_cell.angle_beta   90.00
_cell.angle_gamma   90.00
#
_symmetry.space_group_name_H-M   'P 1'
#
loop_
_entity.id
_entity.type
_entity.pdbx_description
1 polymer ?
#
loop_
_entity_poly.entity_id
_entity_poly.type
_entity_poly.pdbx_seq_one_letter_code
_entity_poly.pdbx_strand_id
1 'polypeptide(L)'
;MVYAESKRKDFDVFVVFTDNDTNSGRIKPAEAMKRYRVNRNLPNAKLIVCAMSSTGFTIADPDDPNMMDMCGFDSSGPEVMRNFIMGDM
;
A
#
# COMPACT_ATOMS: atom_id res chain seq x y z
N MET A 1 -7.41 3.97 -1.51
CA MET A 1 -7.37 3.87 -2.99
C MET A 1 -8.72 4.17 -3.63
N VAL A 2 -9.83 3.50 -3.23
CA VAL A 2 -11.20 3.78 -3.75
C VAL A 2 -11.57 5.26 -3.73
N TYR A 3 -11.25 5.99 -2.65
CA TYR A 3 -11.47 7.44 -2.59
C TYR A 3 -10.73 8.18 -3.71
N ALA A 4 -9.44 7.92 -3.89
CA ALA A 4 -8.61 8.57 -4.90
C ALA A 4 -9.15 8.28 -6.32
N GLU A 5 -9.53 7.03 -6.58
CA GLU A 5 -10.20 6.63 -7.82
C GLU A 5 -11.48 7.44 -8.06
N SER A 6 -12.39 7.48 -7.07
CA SER A 6 -13.68 8.17 -7.17
C SER A 6 -13.55 9.68 -7.37
N LYS A 7 -12.48 10.28 -6.83
CA LYS A 7 -12.17 11.71 -6.96
C LYS A 7 -11.22 12.01 -8.11
N ARG A 8 -10.87 11.01 -8.92
CA ARG A 8 -9.93 11.13 -10.04
C ARG A 8 -8.62 11.79 -9.62
N LYS A 9 -8.10 11.42 -8.45
CA LYS A 9 -6.83 11.91 -7.92
C LYS A 9 -5.71 10.92 -8.24
N ASP A 10 -4.61 11.45 -8.76
CA ASP A 10 -3.43 10.69 -9.15
C ASP A 10 -2.38 10.77 -8.06
N PHE A 11 -1.90 9.60 -7.63
CA PHE A 11 -0.92 9.41 -6.57
C PHE A 11 0.03 8.30 -6.99
N ASP A 12 1.33 8.55 -6.86
CA ASP A 12 2.37 7.56 -7.15
C ASP A 12 2.51 6.53 -6.03
N VAL A 13 2.21 6.91 -4.79
CA VAL A 13 2.39 6.05 -3.60
C VAL A 13 1.24 6.25 -2.62
N PHE A 14 0.70 5.14 -2.11
CA PHE A 14 -0.17 5.12 -0.94
C PHE A 14 0.60 4.52 0.24
N VAL A 15 0.65 5.24 1.36
CA VAL A 15 1.15 4.71 2.63
C VAL A 15 -0.04 4.60 3.60
N VAL A 16 -0.34 3.39 4.04
CA VAL A 16 -1.48 3.09 4.92
C VAL A 16 -0.95 2.67 6.28
N PHE A 17 -1.16 3.51 7.29
CA PHE A 17 -0.88 3.19 8.68
C PHE A 17 -2.12 2.53 9.29
N THR A 18 -2.00 1.28 9.74
CA THR A 18 -3.13 0.49 10.25
C THR A 18 -2.62 -0.55 11.25
N ASP A 19 -3.45 -0.95 12.19
CA ASP A 19 -3.23 -2.10 13.06
C ASP A 19 -3.37 -3.46 12.35
N ASN A 20 -3.38 -3.47 11.01
CA ASN A 20 -3.66 -4.60 10.13
C ASN A 20 -5.05 -5.22 10.28
N ASP A 21 -5.92 -4.62 11.10
CA ASP A 21 -7.32 -5.00 11.19
C ASP A 21 -8.13 -4.19 10.18
N THR A 22 -7.96 -4.55 8.91
CA THR A 22 -8.79 -3.95 7.87
C THR A 22 -10.18 -4.57 7.96
N ASN A 23 -11.10 -3.88 8.65
CA ASN A 23 -12.53 -4.03 8.40
C ASN A 23 -12.85 -3.44 7.00
N SER A 24 -12.22 -4.00 5.96
CA SER A 24 -12.13 -3.48 4.60
C SER A 24 -13.47 -3.48 3.83
N GLY A 25 -14.58 -3.73 4.51
CA GLY A 25 -15.89 -3.87 3.89
C GLY A 25 -15.83 -4.92 2.77
N ARG A 26 -16.28 -4.55 1.56
CA ARG A 26 -16.38 -5.47 0.41
C ARG A 26 -15.10 -5.62 -0.43
N ILE A 27 -14.09 -4.77 -0.29
CA ILE A 27 -12.91 -4.74 -1.19
C ILE A 27 -11.63 -4.67 -0.36
N LYS A 28 -10.73 -5.65 -0.55
CA LYS A 28 -9.42 -5.67 0.14
C LYS A 28 -8.50 -4.56 -0.38
N PRO A 29 -7.58 -4.01 0.43
CA PRO A 29 -6.67 -2.95 -0.01
C PRO A 29 -5.84 -3.29 -1.26
N ALA A 30 -5.29 -4.52 -1.34
CA ALA A 30 -4.58 -4.98 -2.54
C ALA A 30 -5.47 -4.94 -3.80
N GLU A 31 -6.72 -5.40 -3.70
CA GLU A 31 -7.68 -5.34 -4.80
C GLU A 31 -8.01 -3.90 -5.20
N ALA A 32 -8.25 -3.03 -4.21
CA ALA A 32 -8.49 -1.61 -4.44
C ALA A 32 -7.29 -0.92 -5.11
N MET A 33 -6.06 -1.35 -4.80
CA MET A 33 -4.85 -0.84 -5.43
C MET A 33 -4.75 -1.29 -6.89
N LYS A 34 -4.95 -2.57 -7.19
CA LYS A 34 -4.94 -3.09 -8.57
C LYS A 34 -5.97 -2.38 -9.43
N ARG A 35 -7.20 -2.20 -8.91
CA ARG A 35 -8.25 -1.43 -9.58
C ARG A 35 -7.88 0.03 -9.82
N TYR A 36 -7.31 0.68 -8.82
CA TYR A 36 -6.85 2.07 -8.93
C TYR A 36 -5.83 2.23 -10.06
N ARG A 37 -4.81 1.35 -10.13
CA ARG A 37 -3.78 1.39 -11.20
C ARG A 37 -4.39 1.31 -12.59
N VAL A 38 -5.32 0.37 -12.80
CA VAL A 38 -6.00 0.18 -14.09
C VAL A 38 -6.86 1.41 -14.43
N ASN A 39 -7.72 1.84 -13.51
CA ASN A 39 -8.73 2.88 -13.77
C ASN A 39 -8.14 4.29 -13.86
N ARG A 40 -6.95 4.51 -13.30
CA ARG A 40 -6.20 5.77 -13.38
C ARG A 40 -5.10 5.75 -14.44
N ASN A 41 -4.84 4.61 -15.07
CA ASN A 41 -3.72 4.41 -15.99
C ASN A 41 -2.35 4.73 -15.33
N LEU A 42 -2.16 4.23 -14.11
CA LEU A 42 -0.95 4.40 -13.29
C LEU A 42 -0.39 3.04 -12.90
N PRO A 43 0.23 2.28 -13.83
CA PRO A 43 0.65 0.90 -13.59
C PRO A 43 1.72 0.77 -12.50
N ASN A 44 2.47 1.84 -12.25
CA ASN A 44 3.60 1.86 -11.32
C ASN A 44 3.23 2.43 -9.94
N ALA A 45 1.96 2.78 -9.68
CA ALA A 45 1.59 3.32 -8.38
C ALA A 45 1.85 2.27 -7.29
N LYS A 46 2.41 2.65 -6.14
CA LYS A 46 2.85 1.71 -5.09
C LYS A 46 1.94 1.74 -3.85
N LEU A 47 1.85 0.62 -3.15
CA LEU A 47 1.18 0.51 -1.86
C LEU A 47 2.19 0.08 -0.79
N ILE A 48 2.28 0.86 0.28
CA ILE A 48 3.02 0.53 1.49
C ILE A 48 2.01 0.41 2.63
N VAL A 49 2.01 -0.71 3.32
CA VAL A 49 1.22 -0.90 4.54
C VAL A 49 2.17 -0.89 5.73
N CYS A 50 1.95 0.06 6.63
CA CYS A 50 2.71 0.24 7.84
C CYS A 50 1.92 -0.32 9.03
N ALA A 51 2.31 -1.50 9.49
CA ALA A 51 1.66 -2.24 10.57
C ALA A 51 1.92 -1.60 11.93
N MET A 52 0.86 -1.15 12.58
CA MET A 52 0.90 -0.47 13.89
C MET A 52 0.63 -1.43 15.07
N SER A 53 0.39 -2.72 14.77
CA SER A 53 0.22 -3.80 15.75
C SER A 53 0.99 -5.04 15.29
N SER A 54 1.41 -5.90 16.24
CA SER A 54 2.11 -7.16 15.93
C SER A 54 1.14 -8.32 15.66
N THR A 55 0.01 -8.04 15.02
CA THR A 55 -0.93 -9.08 14.60
C THR A 55 -0.45 -9.65 13.26
N GLY A 56 -0.38 -10.98 13.14
CA GLY A 56 0.26 -11.69 12.03
C GLY A 56 -0.50 -11.67 10.69
N PHE A 57 -1.04 -10.51 10.30
CA PHE A 57 -1.79 -10.34 9.05
C PHE A 57 -1.01 -9.50 8.04
N THR A 58 -1.01 -9.98 6.80
CA THR A 58 -0.44 -9.31 5.62
C THR A 58 -1.56 -8.70 4.78
N ILE A 59 -1.38 -7.47 4.33
CA ILE A 59 -2.36 -6.73 3.53
C ILE A 59 -1.84 -6.51 2.10
N ALA A 60 -0.52 -6.34 1.95
CA ALA A 60 0.14 -6.36 0.66
C ALA A 60 -0.01 -7.74 0.00
N ASP A 61 -0.17 -7.74 -1.33
CA ASP A 61 -0.11 -8.97 -2.12
C ASP A 61 1.36 -9.35 -2.35
N PRO A 62 1.85 -10.51 -1.86
CA PRO A 62 3.26 -10.89 -1.96
C PRO A 62 3.73 -11.10 -3.41
N ASP A 63 2.80 -11.34 -4.35
CA ASP A 63 3.12 -11.52 -5.77
C ASP A 63 3.13 -10.19 -6.55
N ASP A 64 2.81 -9.07 -5.89
CA ASP A 64 2.79 -7.74 -6.50
C ASP A 64 4.03 -6.93 -6.09
N PRO A 65 5.02 -6.72 -6.99
CA PRO A 65 6.27 -6.04 -6.66
C PRO A 65 6.08 -4.54 -6.34
N ASN A 66 4.88 -4.01 -6.54
CA ASN A 66 4.53 -2.64 -6.19
C ASN A 66 3.68 -2.58 -4.90
N MET A 67 3.67 -3.66 -4.09
CA MET A 67 3.11 -3.66 -2.74
C MET A 67 4.15 -4.13 -1.71
N MET A 68 4.17 -3.48 -0.54
CA MET A 68 5.07 -3.83 0.56
C MET A 68 4.35 -3.72 1.90
N ASP A 69 4.51 -4.73 2.75
CA ASP A 69 4.20 -4.64 4.18
C ASP A 69 5.48 -4.29 4.96
N MET A 70 5.36 -3.44 5.97
CA MET A 70 6.45 -3.12 6.89
C MET A 70 5.93 -2.88 8.31
N CYS A 71 6.80 -3.12 9.30
CA CYS A 71 6.52 -2.76 10.68
C CYS A 71 6.56 -1.24 10.88
N GLY A 72 5.56 -0.71 11.58
CA GLY A 72 5.54 0.67 12.02
C GLY A 72 6.55 0.95 13.12
N PHE A 73 6.93 2.22 13.26
CA PHE A 73 7.92 2.70 14.24
C PHE A 73 9.31 2.03 14.15
N ASP A 74 9.61 1.32 13.07
CA ASP A 74 10.99 0.95 12.75
C ASP A 74 11.81 2.22 12.47
N SER A 75 12.93 2.40 13.17
CA SER A 75 13.84 3.53 12.98
C SER A 75 14.40 3.63 11.56
N SER A 76 14.51 2.50 10.86
CA SER A 76 14.92 2.40 9.46
C SER A 76 13.76 2.54 8.47
N GLY A 77 12.52 2.56 8.98
CA GLY A 77 11.30 2.56 8.18
C GLY A 77 11.26 3.61 7.07
N PRO A 78 11.59 4.90 7.33
CA PRO A 78 11.62 5.93 6.29
C PRO A 78 12.60 5.62 5.14
N GLU A 79 13.76 5.03 5.43
CA GLU A 79 14.74 4.66 4.42
C GLU A 79 14.27 3.47 3.59
N VAL A 80 13.67 2.46 4.23
CA VAL A 80 13.05 1.31 3.54
C VAL A 80 11.93 1.79 2.60
N MET A 81 11.05 2.69 3.07
CA MET A 81 10.02 3.30 2.23
C MET A 81 10.62 4.00 1.01
N ARG A 82 11.67 4.81 1.21
CA ARG A 82 12.37 5.50 0.11
C ARG A 82 12.89 4.51 -0.93
N ASN A 83 13.63 3.49 -0.50
CA ASN A 83 14.26 2.54 -1.42
C ASN A 83 13.20 1.75 -2.21
N PHE A 84 12.13 1.31 -1.55
CA PHE A 84 10.99 0.70 -2.22
C PHE A 84 10.34 1.64 -3.25
N ILE A 85 10.11 2.91 -2.90
CA ILE A 85 9.50 3.89 -3.79
C ILE A 85 10.37 4.12 -5.03
N MET A 86 11.69 4.24 -4.85
CA MET A 86 12.63 4.48 -5.94
C MET A 86 12.91 3.25 -6.81
N GLY A 87 12.57 2.04 -6.34
CA GLY A 87 12.89 0.79 -7.05
C GLY A 87 14.33 0.31 -6.79
N ASP A 88 14.91 0.72 -5.66
CA ASP A 88 16.25 0.34 -5.21
C ASP A 88 16.23 -0.95 -4.35
N MET A 89 15.13 -1.71 -4.37
CA MET A 89 14.90 -2.92 -3.58
C MET A 89 14.38 -4.06 -4.46
#